data_AF-A0A1D1VY68-F1
#
_entry.id   AF-A0A1D1VY68-F1
#
_cell.length_a   1.000
_cell.length_b   1.000
_cell.length_c   1.000
_cell.angle_alpha   90.00
_cell.angle_beta   90.00
_cell.angle_gamma   90.00
#
_symmetry.space_group_name_H-M   'P 1'
#
loop_
_entity.id
_entity.type
_entity.pdbx_description
1 polymer ?
#
loop_
_entity_poly.entity_id
_entity_poly.type
_entity_poly.pdbx_seq_one_letter_code
_entity_poly.pdbx_strand_id
1 'polypeptide(L)'
;MHTLIFACTGRINFCRIFSPGEMSHHLVDNGASGRVLCVTFALTLLTRLFVSVGGKDYLVIYPPENTEHAVQPSRFFRVEVLFTHLENIDGRTYNGKRCDIVTKCDPIVYTFIDMEIPQAPFPGAARSLKDFNRIVQERDKNTVIMNAKLTQDLCTPVTLKQQKPINVRVKVMDYDFLTLYDLIEEFDCRLPGFKPRNASVVIEKESLEWSSVTDCVALNRPGKVKLSYRWRAYPIMASDCGAVYAPLPGRVVSRSTPPSVDS
;
A
#
# COMPACT_ATOMS: atom_id res chain seq x y z
N MET A 1 12.65 55.60 0.20
CA MET A 1 12.41 54.22 -0.27
C MET A 1 13.77 53.61 -0.58
N HIS A 2 14.16 52.54 0.10
CA HIS A 2 15.47 51.90 -0.09
C HIS A 2 15.30 50.66 -0.98
N THR A 3 15.99 50.63 -2.11
CA THR A 3 15.99 49.50 -3.05
C THR A 3 17.02 48.48 -2.59
N LEU A 4 16.57 47.27 -2.22
CA LEU A 4 17.44 46.15 -1.87
C LEU A 4 17.59 45.23 -3.09
N ILE A 5 18.84 44.89 -3.43
CA ILE A 5 19.19 44.02 -4.55
C ILE A 5 19.62 42.66 -3.98
N PHE A 6 19.01 41.58 -4.46
CA PHE A 6 19.36 40.21 -4.11
C PHE A 6 20.03 39.53 -5.30
N ALA A 7 21.22 38.98 -5.08
CA ALA A 7 21.88 38.08 -6.02
C ALA A 7 21.95 36.69 -5.39
N CYS A 8 21.42 35.67 -6.06
CA CYS A 8 21.50 34.29 -5.59
C CYS A 8 22.23 33.48 -6.67
N THR A 9 23.33 32.82 -6.30
CA THR A 9 24.13 31.99 -7.20
C THR A 9 23.73 30.53 -7.03
N GLY A 10 23.48 29.86 -8.16
CA GLY A 10 22.92 28.51 -8.18
C GLY A 10 23.90 27.46 -7.68
N ARG A 11 23.77 27.08 -6.40
CA ARG A 11 23.85 25.68 -5.92
C ARG A 11 23.65 25.51 -4.42
N ILE A 12 23.66 26.57 -3.61
CA ILE A 12 23.36 26.50 -2.16
C ILE A 12 22.61 27.78 -1.76
N ASN A 13 21.49 27.64 -1.06
CA ASN A 13 20.60 28.74 -0.64
C ASN A 13 21.25 29.62 0.44
N PHE A 14 22.20 30.47 0.05
CA PHE A 14 22.61 31.63 0.85
C PHE A 14 22.42 32.88 -0.02
N CYS A 15 21.36 33.64 0.23
CA CYS A 15 21.24 34.98 -0.35
C CYS A 15 21.82 35.97 0.67
N ARG A 16 22.90 36.65 0.28
CA ARG A 16 23.56 37.69 1.08
C ARG A 16 22.90 39.03 0.78
N ILE A 17 22.56 39.78 1.83
CA ILE A 17 22.03 41.13 1.71
C ILE A 17 23.20 42.10 1.70
N PHE A 18 23.30 42.94 0.67
CA PHE A 18 24.32 43.99 0.58
C PHE A 18 23.73 45.33 1.00
N SER A 19 24.50 46.08 1.80
CA SER A 19 24.18 47.47 2.12
C SER A 19 24.49 48.39 0.93
N PRO A 20 23.83 49.56 0.81
CA PRO A 20 24.13 50.53 -0.24
C PRO A 20 25.53 51.10 0.01
N GLY A 21 26.55 50.52 -0.63
CA GLY A 21 27.96 50.90 -0.48
C GLY A 21 28.97 49.81 -0.83
N GLU A 22 28.56 48.54 -0.89
CA GLU A 22 29.48 47.40 -1.11
C GLU A 22 29.63 46.93 -2.56
N MET A 23 28.97 47.56 -3.54
CA MET A 23 29.09 47.22 -4.96
C MET A 23 29.96 48.25 -5.70
N SER A 24 31.29 48.14 -5.63
CA SER A 24 32.16 48.91 -6.55
C SER A 24 33.24 48.12 -7.27
N HIS A 25 33.44 46.83 -6.99
CA HIS A 25 34.41 46.03 -7.74
C HIS A 25 33.95 44.59 -7.80
N HIS A 26 33.16 44.20 -8.80
CA HIS A 26 33.09 42.83 -9.35
C HIS A 26 31.93 42.71 -10.37
N LEU A 27 32.03 43.42 -11.50
CA LEU A 27 31.35 43.01 -12.74
C LEU A 27 32.30 43.32 -13.89
N VAL A 28 33.16 42.35 -14.22
CA VAL A 28 33.91 42.33 -15.47
C VAL A 28 32.99 41.72 -16.53
N ASP A 29 32.80 42.50 -17.60
CA ASP A 29 32.09 42.18 -18.83
C ASP A 29 32.40 40.77 -19.35
N ASN A 30 31.35 39.99 -19.60
CA ASN A 30 31.36 39.01 -20.67
C ASN A 30 30.07 39.18 -21.47
N GLY A 31 30.23 39.75 -22.65
CA GLY A 31 29.16 40.05 -23.59
C GLY A 31 28.37 38.80 -23.96
N ALA A 32 27.14 38.74 -23.48
CA ALA A 32 26.07 37.98 -24.08
C ALA A 32 24.77 38.75 -23.84
N SER A 33 24.06 39.05 -24.92
CA SER A 33 22.75 39.73 -24.93
C SER A 33 21.72 38.88 -24.17
N GLY A 34 21.71 39.01 -22.84
CA GLY A 34 20.77 38.37 -21.94
C GLY A 34 19.74 39.40 -21.50
N ARG A 35 18.47 39.18 -21.88
CA ARG A 35 17.34 39.93 -21.35
C ARG A 35 17.32 39.77 -19.82
N VAL A 36 17.61 40.85 -19.10
CA VAL A 36 17.45 40.92 -17.65
C VAL A 36 15.96 40.87 -17.35
N LEU A 37 15.47 39.70 -16.95
CA LEU A 37 14.11 39.55 -16.44
C LEU A 37 14.09 40.22 -15.05
N CYS A 38 13.61 41.45 -14.99
CA CYS A 38 13.37 42.13 -13.73
C CYS A 38 12.14 41.47 -13.10
N VAL A 39 12.36 40.47 -12.23
CA VAL A 39 11.29 39.85 -11.47
C VAL A 39 10.91 40.84 -10.37
N THR A 40 9.90 41.66 -10.63
CA THR A 40 9.18 42.40 -9.61
C THR A 40 8.47 41.38 -8.72
N PHE A 41 9.15 40.91 -7.69
CA PHE A 41 8.50 40.20 -6.60
C PHE A 41 7.53 41.18 -5.96
N ALA A 42 6.24 41.03 -6.27
CA ALA A 42 5.18 41.62 -5.47
C ALA A 42 5.45 41.18 -4.03
N LEU A 43 5.82 42.15 -3.20
CA LEU A 43 6.19 41.98 -1.80
C LEU A 43 4.91 41.70 -1.00
N THR A 44 4.27 40.56 -1.24
CA THR A 44 3.21 40.04 -0.38
C THR A 44 3.83 39.82 1.01
N LEU A 45 3.23 40.45 2.02
CA LEU A 45 3.59 40.46 3.44
C LEU A 45 4.37 39.21 3.88
N LEU A 46 5.69 39.28 3.81
CA LEU A 46 6.56 38.47 4.65
C LEU A 46 6.77 39.30 5.90
N THR A 47 6.17 38.88 7.02
CA THR A 47 6.45 39.43 8.35
C THR A 47 7.91 39.15 8.67
N ARG A 48 8.79 40.10 8.33
CA ARG A 48 10.23 39.99 8.61
C ARG A 48 10.47 40.38 10.06
N LEU A 49 10.84 39.41 10.89
CA LEU A 49 11.36 39.67 12.22
C LEU A 49 12.89 39.70 12.14
N PHE A 50 13.47 40.82 12.53
CA PHE A 50 14.90 40.92 12.78
C PHE A 50 15.15 40.59 14.25
N VAL A 51 16.06 39.66 14.50
CA VAL A 51 16.49 39.33 15.87
C VAL A 51 17.96 39.71 15.98
N SER A 52 18.28 40.58 16.94
CA SER A 52 19.65 41.01 17.21
C SER A 52 20.22 40.19 18.37
N VAL A 53 21.32 39.48 18.13
CA VAL A 53 22.02 38.68 19.15
C VAL A 53 23.50 39.04 19.12
N GLY A 54 23.98 39.67 20.19
CA GLY A 54 25.39 40.06 20.33
C GLY A 54 25.85 41.13 19.33
N GLY A 55 24.98 42.09 18.99
CA GLY A 55 25.30 43.18 18.06
C GLY A 55 25.37 42.77 16.59
N LYS A 56 24.91 41.57 16.25
CA LYS A 56 24.70 41.11 14.88
C LYS A 56 23.21 40.88 14.64
N ASP A 57 22.73 41.45 13.55
CA ASP A 57 21.33 41.32 13.15
C ASP A 57 21.17 40.12 12.22
N TYR A 58 20.28 39.20 12.63
CA TYR A 58 19.94 38.03 11.84
C TYR A 58 18.54 38.22 11.26
N LEU A 59 18.42 38.04 9.95
CA LEU A 59 17.13 37.94 9.27
C LEU A 59 16.61 36.52 9.46
N VAL A 60 15.62 36.35 10.34
CA VAL A 60 14.92 35.08 10.48
C VAL A 60 13.77 35.07 9.49
N ILE A 61 13.93 34.32 8.41
CA ILE A 61 12.85 34.09 7.44
C ILE A 61 12.01 32.94 8.00
N TYR A 62 10.88 33.27 8.62
CA TYR A 62 9.87 32.27 8.92
C TYR A 62 9.23 31.85 7.60
N PRO A 63 9.27 30.56 7.21
CA PRO A 63 8.47 30.10 6.08
C PRO A 63 7.01 30.41 6.38
N PRO A 64 6.20 30.78 5.37
CA PRO A 64 4.80 31.10 5.58
C PRO A 64 4.09 29.91 6.26
N GLU A 65 3.64 30.12 7.49
CA GLU A 65 2.99 29.13 8.36
C GLU A 65 1.66 28.61 7.80
N ASN A 66 1.21 29.15 6.66
CA ASN A 66 0.00 28.76 5.94
C ASN A 66 0.27 28.29 4.51
N THR A 67 1.43 27.68 4.25
CA THR A 67 1.40 26.64 3.22
C THR A 67 0.77 25.42 3.86
N GLU A 68 -0.57 25.37 3.82
CA GLU A 68 -1.25 24.09 3.60
C GLU A 68 -0.41 23.40 2.54
N HIS A 69 0.45 22.48 2.98
CA HIS A 69 1.01 21.49 2.09
C HIS A 69 -0.23 20.83 1.55
N ALA A 70 -0.69 21.29 0.38
CA ALA A 70 -1.77 20.66 -0.34
C ALA A 70 -1.37 19.21 -0.37
N VAL A 71 -2.02 18.42 0.50
CA VAL A 71 -1.67 17.04 0.74
C VAL A 71 -1.86 16.43 -0.62
N GLN A 72 -0.74 16.24 -1.33
CA GLN A 72 -0.79 15.68 -2.66
C GLN A 72 -1.47 14.34 -2.44
N PRO A 73 -2.63 14.10 -3.05
CA PRO A 73 -3.38 12.90 -2.77
C PRO A 73 -2.44 11.73 -2.96
N SER A 74 -2.22 11.00 -1.87
CA SER A 74 -1.37 9.84 -1.84
C SER A 74 -1.81 8.92 -2.96
N ARG A 75 -0.93 8.72 -3.94
CA ARG A 75 -1.20 7.85 -5.09
C ARG A 75 -0.87 6.39 -4.80
N PHE A 76 -0.47 6.11 -3.56
CA PHE A 76 0.01 4.82 -3.09
C PHE A 76 -0.92 4.35 -1.98
N PHE A 77 -1.28 3.09 -2.02
CA PHE A 77 -2.20 2.49 -1.05
C PHE A 77 -1.65 1.16 -0.57
N ARG A 78 -1.93 0.83 0.68
CA ARG A 78 -1.80 -0.52 1.20
C ARG A 78 -3.16 -1.17 1.30
N VAL A 79 -3.28 -2.36 0.77
CA VAL A 79 -4.46 -3.22 0.92
C VAL A 79 -4.12 -4.32 1.89
N GLU A 80 -4.95 -4.48 2.91
CA GLU A 80 -4.88 -5.57 3.86
C GLU A 80 -6.14 -6.40 3.78
N VAL A 81 -5.97 -7.72 3.74
CA VAL A 81 -7.05 -8.71 3.69
C VAL A 81 -6.84 -9.66 4.85
N LEU A 82 -7.84 -9.82 5.69
CA LEU A 82 -7.84 -10.78 6.80
C LEU A 82 -8.83 -11.89 6.50
N PHE A 83 -8.30 -13.08 6.29
CA PHE A 83 -9.08 -14.30 6.18
C PHE A 83 -9.44 -14.81 7.57
N THR A 84 -10.73 -15.02 7.82
CA THR A 84 -11.24 -15.35 9.16
C THR A 84 -11.55 -16.83 9.27
N HIS A 85 -12.39 -17.36 8.38
CA HIS A 85 -12.90 -18.73 8.44
C HIS A 85 -12.96 -19.39 7.06
N LEU A 86 -12.63 -20.68 7.03
CA LEU A 86 -12.86 -21.59 5.90
C LEU A 86 -13.74 -22.74 6.40
N GLU A 87 -14.82 -23.02 5.69
CA GLU A 87 -15.76 -24.10 6.01
C GLU A 87 -15.98 -24.99 4.78
N ASN A 88 -15.63 -26.28 4.93
CA ASN A 88 -15.94 -27.37 4.01
C ASN A 88 -16.61 -28.49 4.82
N ILE A 89 -17.79 -28.22 5.37
CA ILE A 89 -18.47 -29.09 6.36
C ILE A 89 -18.59 -30.53 5.84
N ASP A 90 -18.87 -30.68 4.55
CA ASP A 90 -19.05 -31.97 3.88
C ASP A 90 -17.75 -32.77 3.70
N GLY A 91 -16.57 -32.15 3.89
CA GLY A 91 -15.26 -32.77 3.73
C GLY A 91 -15.01 -33.25 2.30
N ARG A 92 -15.39 -32.42 1.32
CA ARG A 92 -15.38 -32.81 -0.11
C ARG A 92 -14.58 -31.86 -0.98
N THR A 93 -13.97 -32.40 -2.02
CA THR A 93 -13.22 -31.68 -3.05
C THR A 93 -14.16 -31.01 -4.07
N TYR A 94 -13.61 -30.27 -5.03
CA TYR A 94 -14.36 -29.51 -6.03
C TYR A 94 -15.27 -30.39 -6.90
N ASN A 95 -14.89 -31.65 -7.12
CA ASN A 95 -15.66 -32.63 -7.90
C ASN A 95 -16.67 -33.42 -7.04
N GLY A 96 -16.79 -33.08 -5.76
CA GLY A 96 -17.71 -33.72 -4.82
C GLY A 96 -17.22 -35.04 -4.23
N LYS A 97 -16.02 -35.53 -4.55
CA LYS A 97 -15.41 -36.66 -3.83
C LYS A 97 -15.03 -36.25 -2.41
N ARG A 98 -14.85 -37.21 -1.51
CA ARG A 98 -14.26 -36.92 -0.19
C ARG A 98 -12.82 -36.47 -0.38
N CYS A 99 -12.36 -35.57 0.48
CA CYS A 99 -10.95 -35.22 0.65
C CYS A 99 -10.14 -36.48 0.93
N ASP A 100 -10.35 -37.04 2.12
CA ASP A 100 -9.77 -38.31 2.54
C ASP A 100 -10.81 -39.42 2.66
N ILE A 101 -10.33 -40.67 2.57
CA ILE A 101 -11.16 -41.86 2.77
C ILE A 101 -11.55 -42.02 4.24
N VAL A 102 -10.60 -41.77 5.15
CA VAL A 102 -10.71 -42.09 6.59
C VAL A 102 -10.70 -40.83 7.48
N THR A 103 -10.00 -39.77 7.07
CA THR A 103 -9.83 -38.52 7.82
C THR A 103 -10.67 -37.37 7.24
N LYS A 104 -10.60 -36.19 7.85
CA LYS A 104 -11.07 -34.92 7.27
C LYS A 104 -9.99 -34.34 6.35
N CYS A 105 -10.32 -33.27 5.64
CA CYS A 105 -9.36 -32.59 4.75
C CYS A 105 -8.13 -32.02 5.48
N ASP A 106 -7.04 -31.86 4.75
CA ASP A 106 -5.79 -31.20 5.10
C ASP A 106 -5.63 -29.89 4.29
N PRO A 107 -6.43 -28.84 4.56
CA PRO A 107 -6.52 -27.68 3.68
C PRO A 107 -5.25 -26.84 3.66
N ILE A 108 -4.76 -26.53 2.45
CA ILE A 108 -3.77 -25.50 2.16
C ILE A 108 -4.43 -24.36 1.40
N VAL A 109 -4.30 -23.14 1.92
CA VAL A 109 -4.88 -21.93 1.33
C VAL A 109 -3.80 -21.09 0.65
N TYR A 110 -3.93 -20.93 -0.66
CA TYR A 110 -3.09 -20.10 -1.51
C TYR A 110 -3.86 -18.86 -1.95
N THR A 111 -3.21 -17.68 -1.92
CA THR A 111 -3.87 -16.40 -2.19
C THR A 111 -3.06 -15.51 -3.14
N PHE A 112 -3.76 -14.76 -3.99
CA PHE A 112 -3.17 -13.80 -4.93
C PHE A 112 -4.06 -12.56 -5.03
N ILE A 113 -3.51 -11.35 -4.87
CA ILE A 113 -4.27 -10.10 -5.03
C ILE A 113 -4.15 -9.64 -6.49
N ASP A 114 -5.22 -9.85 -7.26
CA ASP A 114 -5.30 -9.47 -8.67
C ASP A 114 -5.76 -8.02 -8.80
N MET A 115 -4.81 -7.17 -9.20
CA MET A 115 -5.02 -5.74 -9.43
C MET A 115 -4.95 -5.37 -10.91
N GLU A 116 -4.49 -6.29 -11.76
CA GLU A 116 -4.26 -6.03 -13.19
C GLU A 116 -5.52 -6.32 -14.01
N ILE A 117 -6.10 -7.51 -13.82
CA ILE A 117 -7.29 -7.99 -14.54
C ILE A 117 -8.31 -8.64 -13.58
N PRO A 118 -8.76 -7.90 -12.54
CA PRO A 118 -9.62 -8.38 -11.45
C PRO A 118 -10.98 -8.97 -11.89
N GLN A 119 -11.42 -8.63 -13.10
CA GLN A 119 -12.69 -9.10 -13.69
C GLN A 119 -12.51 -10.29 -14.64
N ALA A 120 -11.27 -10.69 -14.94
CA ALA A 120 -11.01 -11.88 -15.74
C ALA A 120 -11.44 -13.14 -14.97
N PRO A 121 -11.75 -14.25 -15.67
CA PRO A 121 -11.93 -15.55 -15.04
C PRO A 121 -10.71 -15.94 -14.18
N PHE A 122 -10.92 -16.79 -13.18
CA PHE A 122 -9.84 -17.34 -12.37
C PHE A 122 -8.79 -18.04 -13.28
N PRO A 123 -7.47 -17.88 -13.03
CA PRO A 123 -6.81 -17.22 -11.90
C PRO A 123 -6.54 -15.71 -12.09
N GLY A 124 -7.14 -15.07 -13.10
CA GLY A 124 -6.88 -13.66 -13.39
C GLY A 124 -5.46 -13.44 -13.92
N ALA A 125 -4.73 -12.51 -13.31
CA ALA A 125 -3.36 -12.18 -13.72
C ALA A 125 -2.29 -13.23 -13.32
N ALA A 126 -2.60 -14.10 -12.36
CA ALA A 126 -1.67 -15.14 -11.93
C ALA A 126 -1.45 -16.18 -13.04
N ARG A 127 -0.19 -16.53 -13.29
CA ARG A 127 0.21 -17.49 -14.35
C ARG A 127 0.40 -18.89 -13.80
N SER A 128 0.75 -19.02 -12.53
CA SER A 128 0.99 -20.30 -11.87
C SER A 128 0.76 -20.24 -10.37
N LEU A 129 0.77 -21.40 -9.70
CA LEU A 129 0.68 -21.47 -8.24
C LEU A 129 1.83 -20.75 -7.52
N LYS A 130 2.98 -20.54 -8.20
CA LYS A 130 4.13 -19.81 -7.63
C LYS A 130 3.84 -18.33 -7.41
N ASP A 131 2.84 -17.79 -8.10
CA ASP A 131 2.42 -16.40 -7.94
C ASP A 131 1.52 -16.23 -6.70
N PHE A 132 1.02 -17.35 -6.14
CA PHE A 132 0.19 -17.33 -4.95
C PHE A 132 1.03 -17.45 -3.68
N ASN A 133 0.60 -16.72 -2.65
CA ASN A 133 1.12 -16.83 -1.29
C ASN A 133 0.35 -17.90 -0.52
N ARG A 134 1.05 -18.89 0.01
CA ARG A 134 0.48 -19.84 0.98
C ARG A 134 0.34 -19.15 2.33
N ILE A 135 -0.90 -18.99 2.80
CA ILE A 135 -1.20 -18.26 4.05
C ILE A 135 -1.57 -19.18 5.21
N VAL A 136 -2.10 -20.37 4.91
CA VAL A 136 -2.58 -21.34 5.91
C VAL A 136 -2.31 -22.75 5.41
N GLN A 137 -1.96 -23.64 6.33
CA GLN A 137 -1.91 -25.08 6.14
C GLN A 137 -2.34 -25.74 7.45
N GLU A 138 -3.38 -26.55 7.39
CA GLU A 138 -3.92 -27.29 8.52
C GLU A 138 -4.04 -28.77 8.16
N ARG A 139 -4.28 -29.60 9.17
CA ARG A 139 -4.50 -31.04 9.01
C ARG A 139 -5.76 -31.49 9.73
N ASP A 140 -6.44 -32.49 9.17
CA ASP A 140 -7.64 -33.15 9.69
C ASP A 140 -8.72 -32.16 10.15
N LYS A 141 -9.03 -31.17 9.29
CA LYS A 141 -10.00 -30.09 9.56
C LYS A 141 -10.86 -29.74 8.34
N ASN A 142 -12.17 -29.90 8.52
CA ASN A 142 -13.19 -29.38 7.61
C ASN A 142 -13.55 -27.91 7.89
N THR A 143 -13.18 -27.39 9.06
CA THR A 143 -13.39 -25.99 9.45
C THR A 143 -12.10 -25.42 10.00
N VAL A 144 -11.65 -24.30 9.46
CA VAL A 144 -10.39 -23.65 9.82
C VAL A 144 -10.63 -22.20 10.22
N ILE A 145 -10.21 -21.86 11.43
CA ILE A 145 -10.12 -20.47 11.92
C ILE A 145 -8.72 -19.96 11.57
N MET A 146 -8.61 -19.13 10.53
CA MET A 146 -7.33 -18.79 9.93
C MET A 146 -6.66 -17.60 10.62
N ASN A 147 -7.41 -16.52 10.87
CA ASN A 147 -6.87 -15.22 11.31
C ASN A 147 -5.61 -14.80 10.51
N ALA A 148 -5.57 -15.15 9.22
CA ALA A 148 -4.40 -14.99 8.38
C ALA A 148 -4.51 -13.69 7.58
N LYS A 149 -3.46 -12.86 7.64
CA LYS A 149 -3.43 -11.55 7.00
C LYS A 149 -2.55 -11.59 5.75
N LEU A 150 -3.10 -11.06 4.66
CA LEU A 150 -2.39 -10.78 3.42
C LEU A 150 -2.27 -9.25 3.26
N THR A 151 -1.11 -8.78 2.84
CA THR A 151 -0.83 -7.35 2.67
C THR A 151 -0.15 -7.13 1.33
N GLN A 152 -0.65 -6.18 0.55
CA GLN A 152 -0.08 -5.80 -0.73
C GLN A 152 -0.14 -4.29 -0.90
N ASP A 153 0.96 -3.73 -1.38
CA ASP A 153 1.04 -2.31 -1.69
C ASP A 153 0.79 -2.08 -3.18
N LEU A 154 0.08 -0.98 -3.47
CA LEU A 154 -0.13 -0.42 -4.79
C LEU A 154 0.88 0.70 -5.01
N CYS A 155 2.04 0.33 -5.58
CA CYS A 155 3.16 1.24 -5.79
C CYS A 155 3.16 1.99 -7.11
N THR A 156 2.21 1.67 -7.99
CA THR A 156 2.01 2.47 -9.20
C THR A 156 1.07 3.61 -8.84
N PRO A 157 1.43 4.87 -9.14
CA PRO A 157 0.54 5.99 -8.90
C PRO A 157 -0.74 5.82 -9.74
N VAL A 158 -1.81 5.35 -9.11
CA VAL A 158 -3.07 5.11 -9.78
C VAL A 158 -3.80 6.45 -9.87
N THR A 159 -4.14 6.89 -11.09
CA THR A 159 -5.10 7.98 -11.20
C THR A 159 -6.47 7.44 -10.78
N LEU A 160 -7.24 8.21 -10.01
CA LEU A 160 -8.56 7.78 -9.51
C LEU A 160 -9.49 7.25 -10.63
N LYS A 161 -9.33 7.77 -11.85
CA LYS A 161 -10.09 7.39 -13.05
C LYS A 161 -9.70 6.02 -13.63
N GLN A 162 -8.51 5.51 -13.31
CA GLN A 162 -7.95 4.25 -13.82
C GLN A 162 -8.05 3.12 -12.79
N GLN A 163 -8.57 3.39 -11.60
CA GLN A 163 -8.61 2.39 -10.54
C GLN A 163 -9.63 1.31 -10.87
N LYS A 164 -9.12 0.11 -11.13
CA LYS A 164 -9.91 -1.09 -11.32
C LYS A 164 -10.34 -1.65 -9.95
N PRO A 165 -11.46 -2.40 -9.87
CA PRO A 165 -11.79 -3.15 -8.67
C PRO A 165 -10.64 -4.08 -8.26
N ILE A 166 -10.52 -4.45 -6.99
CA ILE A 166 -9.53 -5.46 -6.56
C ILE A 166 -10.24 -6.78 -6.34
N ASN A 167 -9.62 -7.88 -6.77
CA ASN A 167 -10.11 -9.23 -6.52
C ASN A 167 -9.01 -10.09 -5.90
N VAL A 168 -9.27 -10.68 -4.74
CA VAL A 168 -8.35 -11.64 -4.14
C VAL A 168 -8.76 -13.03 -4.61
N ARG A 169 -7.87 -13.66 -5.37
CA ARG A 169 -8.01 -15.02 -5.87
C ARG A 169 -7.52 -15.97 -4.79
N VAL A 170 -8.35 -16.94 -4.42
CA VAL A 170 -7.98 -17.94 -3.42
C VAL A 170 -8.12 -19.33 -4.01
N LYS A 171 -7.10 -20.16 -3.85
CA LYS A 171 -7.11 -21.57 -4.22
C LYS A 171 -6.92 -22.39 -2.95
N VAL A 172 -7.87 -23.26 -2.66
CA VAL A 172 -7.83 -24.16 -1.51
C VAL A 172 -7.61 -25.57 -2.02
N MET A 173 -6.53 -26.19 -1.56
CA MET A 173 -6.14 -27.55 -1.93
C MET A 173 -6.18 -28.44 -0.69
N ASP A 174 -6.38 -29.72 -0.89
CA ASP A 174 -6.20 -30.78 0.09
C ASP A 174 -4.76 -31.31 -0.03
N TYR A 175 -4.05 -31.41 1.09
CA TYR A 175 -2.69 -31.93 1.13
C TYR A 175 -2.70 -33.41 1.44
N ASP A 176 -2.38 -34.23 0.45
CA ASP A 176 -2.09 -35.63 0.69
C ASP A 176 -0.58 -35.87 0.74
N PHE A 177 -0.13 -36.69 1.69
CA PHE A 177 1.27 -37.06 1.76
C PHE A 177 1.71 -37.97 0.61
N LEU A 178 0.79 -38.81 0.10
CA LEU A 178 1.09 -39.85 -0.90
C LEU A 178 0.48 -39.58 -2.28
N THR A 179 -0.52 -38.70 -2.37
CA THR A 179 -1.23 -38.38 -3.61
C THR A 179 -1.00 -36.94 -4.05
N LEU A 180 -1.45 -36.62 -5.26
CA LEU A 180 -1.42 -35.24 -5.75
C LEU A 180 -2.38 -34.39 -4.93
N TYR A 181 -2.09 -33.10 -4.79
CA TYR A 181 -2.99 -32.18 -4.11
C TYR A 181 -4.33 -32.12 -4.83
N ASP A 182 -5.40 -32.41 -4.10
CA ASP A 182 -6.74 -32.39 -4.63
C ASP A 182 -7.36 -31.00 -4.44
N LEU A 183 -7.97 -30.46 -5.50
CA LEU A 183 -8.60 -29.14 -5.40
C LEU A 183 -9.84 -29.21 -4.49
N ILE A 184 -9.89 -28.40 -3.45
CA ILE A 184 -11.09 -28.23 -2.64
C ILE A 184 -12.03 -27.22 -3.31
N GLU A 185 -11.54 -26.00 -3.53
CA GLU A 185 -12.32 -24.92 -4.12
C GLU A 185 -11.41 -23.77 -4.60
N GLU A 186 -11.92 -22.98 -5.54
CA GLU A 186 -11.37 -21.69 -5.96
C GLU A 186 -12.38 -20.60 -5.62
N PHE A 187 -11.90 -19.46 -5.11
CA PHE A 187 -12.74 -18.35 -4.70
C PHE A 187 -12.31 -17.03 -5.33
N ASP A 188 -13.33 -16.23 -5.62
CA ASP A 188 -13.19 -14.81 -5.92
C ASP A 188 -13.67 -13.97 -4.72
N CYS A 189 -12.73 -13.31 -4.05
CA CYS A 189 -13.01 -12.38 -2.95
C CYS A 189 -12.85 -10.94 -3.46
N ARG A 190 -13.90 -10.40 -4.07
CA ARG A 190 -13.92 -9.02 -4.59
C ARG A 190 -13.99 -8.04 -3.45
N LEU A 191 -13.29 -6.91 -3.49
CA LEU A 191 -13.36 -5.88 -2.45
C LEU A 191 -14.42 -4.82 -2.82
N PRO A 192 -15.72 -5.00 -2.47
CA PRO A 192 -16.76 -4.05 -2.84
C PRO A 192 -16.55 -2.73 -2.09
N GLY A 193 -16.49 -1.62 -2.81
CA GLY A 193 -16.33 -0.30 -2.18
C GLY A 193 -14.89 0.17 -2.06
N PHE A 194 -13.91 -0.58 -2.57
CA PHE A 194 -12.60 0.01 -2.89
C PHE A 194 -12.76 1.00 -4.04
N LYS A 195 -13.18 2.21 -3.67
CA LYS A 195 -13.20 3.41 -4.50
C LYS A 195 -12.31 4.40 -3.78
N PRO A 196 -11.14 4.75 -4.31
CA PRO A 196 -10.41 5.87 -3.75
C PRO A 196 -11.32 7.08 -3.96
N ARG A 197 -11.97 7.58 -2.90
CA ARG A 197 -12.73 8.82 -3.04
C ARG A 197 -11.74 9.90 -3.46
N ASN A 198 -12.25 10.88 -4.21
CA ASN A 198 -11.44 12.01 -4.68
C ASN A 198 -10.54 12.48 -3.54
N ALA A 199 -9.23 12.37 -3.75
CA ALA A 199 -8.11 13.07 -3.14
C ALA A 199 -8.38 14.12 -2.04
N SER A 200 -9.39 14.97 -2.26
CA SER A 200 -9.78 16.12 -1.46
C SER A 200 -10.89 15.83 -0.43
N VAL A 201 -11.51 14.66 -0.46
CA VAL A 201 -12.49 14.23 0.55
C VAL A 201 -11.76 13.28 1.47
N VAL A 202 -11.21 13.91 2.52
CA VAL A 202 -10.91 13.35 3.84
C VAL A 202 -10.68 11.84 3.83
N ILE A 203 -9.44 11.45 4.09
CA ILE A 203 -9.05 10.11 4.57
C ILE A 203 -9.73 9.93 5.93
N GLU A 204 -11.06 9.85 5.95
CA GLU A 204 -11.85 9.65 7.15
C GLU A 204 -11.48 8.26 7.66
N LYS A 205 -11.38 8.18 8.98
CA LYS A 205 -11.26 6.98 9.81
C LYS A 205 -11.70 5.65 9.17
N GLU A 206 -12.75 5.67 8.35
CA GLU A 206 -13.28 4.55 7.56
C GLU A 206 -12.21 3.77 6.77
N SER A 207 -11.16 4.41 6.24
CA SER A 207 -10.10 3.71 5.48
C SER A 207 -9.15 2.86 6.35
N LEU A 208 -9.10 3.14 7.66
CA LEU A 208 -8.31 2.39 8.64
C LEU A 208 -9.11 1.28 9.32
N GLU A 209 -10.45 1.40 9.30
CA GLU A 209 -11.36 0.41 9.85
C GLU A 209 -11.45 -0.81 8.94
N TRP A 210 -11.59 -1.98 9.56
CA TRP A 210 -11.86 -3.20 8.81
C TRP A 210 -13.28 -3.17 8.28
N SER A 211 -13.48 -3.64 7.04
CA SER A 211 -14.81 -3.92 6.51
C SER A 211 -15.57 -4.89 7.41
N SER A 212 -16.89 -4.96 7.22
CA SER A 212 -17.66 -6.10 7.71
C SER A 212 -17.10 -7.41 7.14
N VAL A 213 -17.28 -8.50 7.89
CA VAL A 213 -16.97 -9.83 7.39
C VAL A 213 -17.92 -10.16 6.26
N THR A 214 -17.37 -10.62 5.14
CA THR A 214 -18.09 -10.99 3.94
C THR A 214 -17.56 -12.33 3.42
N ASP A 215 -18.39 -13.09 2.72
CA ASP A 215 -18.00 -14.35 2.11
C ASP A 215 -17.45 -14.13 0.68
N CYS A 216 -16.45 -14.92 0.31
CA CYS A 216 -15.98 -15.02 -1.06
C CYS A 216 -16.96 -15.84 -1.91
N VAL A 217 -16.91 -15.62 -3.22
CA VAL A 217 -17.71 -16.39 -4.18
C VAL A 217 -16.94 -17.66 -4.54
N ALA A 218 -17.47 -18.82 -4.13
CA ALA A 218 -16.97 -20.13 -4.54
C ALA A 218 -17.30 -20.40 -6.02
N LEU A 219 -16.32 -20.91 -6.78
CA LEU A 219 -16.46 -21.06 -8.24
C LEU A 219 -16.96 -22.44 -8.67
N ASN A 220 -16.61 -23.50 -7.95
CA ASN A 220 -16.93 -24.88 -8.36
C ASN A 220 -18.15 -25.45 -7.64
N ARG A 221 -18.29 -25.20 -6.33
CA ARG A 221 -19.39 -25.70 -5.49
C ARG A 221 -20.02 -24.57 -4.66
N PRO A 222 -20.73 -23.62 -5.30
CA PRO A 222 -21.37 -22.49 -4.61
C PRO A 222 -22.22 -22.94 -3.41
N GLY A 223 -21.99 -22.32 -2.25
CA GLY A 223 -22.73 -22.58 -1.01
C GLY A 223 -22.36 -23.87 -0.27
N LYS A 224 -21.48 -24.72 -0.81
CA LYS A 224 -20.98 -25.94 -0.14
C LYS A 224 -19.67 -25.73 0.59
N VAL A 225 -18.83 -24.85 0.05
CA VAL A 225 -17.60 -24.41 0.71
C VAL A 225 -17.69 -22.89 0.88
N LYS A 226 -17.36 -22.40 2.08
CA LYS A 226 -17.40 -20.98 2.40
C LYS A 226 -16.03 -20.50 2.85
N LEU A 227 -15.65 -19.32 2.39
CA LEU A 227 -14.45 -18.63 2.80
C LEU A 227 -14.83 -17.20 3.18
N SER A 228 -14.63 -16.83 4.43
CA SER A 228 -14.98 -15.51 4.95
C SER A 228 -13.73 -14.66 5.14
N TYR A 229 -13.86 -13.37 4.83
CA TYR A 229 -12.77 -12.41 4.94
C TYR A 229 -13.31 -11.02 5.29
N ARG A 230 -12.41 -10.15 5.70
CA ARG A 230 -12.62 -8.71 5.77
C ARG A 230 -11.39 -8.00 5.24
N TRP A 231 -11.53 -6.76 4.81
CA TRP A 231 -10.45 -6.03 4.18
C TRP A 231 -10.43 -4.57 4.64
N ARG A 232 -9.31 -3.91 4.44
CA ARG A 232 -9.18 -2.46 4.54
C ARG A 232 -8.13 -1.97 3.56
N ALA A 233 -8.23 -0.71 3.18
CA ALA A 233 -7.22 -0.09 2.34
C ALA A 233 -7.00 1.34 2.76
N TYR A 234 -5.75 1.72 2.96
CA TYR A 234 -5.38 3.05 3.44
C TYR A 234 -4.20 3.59 2.65
N PRO A 235 -4.11 4.93 2.53
CA PRO A 235 -3.01 5.56 1.84
C PRO A 235 -1.69 5.37 2.58
N ILE A 236 -0.60 5.27 1.82
CA ILE A 236 0.77 5.21 2.34
C ILE A 236 1.65 6.24 1.64
N MET A 237 2.79 6.56 2.25
CA MET A 237 3.78 7.40 1.60
C MET A 237 4.48 6.64 0.48
N ALA A 238 4.97 7.37 -0.54
CA ALA A 238 5.75 6.78 -1.61
C ALA A 238 6.98 6.01 -1.09
N SER A 239 7.61 6.53 -0.04
CA SER A 239 8.76 5.93 0.66
C SER A 239 8.44 4.59 1.32
N ASP A 240 7.17 4.38 1.68
CA ASP A 240 6.72 3.20 2.43
C ASP A 240 6.25 2.08 1.48
N CYS A 241 6.13 2.39 0.19
CA CYS A 241 5.55 1.48 -0.76
C CYS A 241 6.52 0.39 -1.19
N GLY A 242 6.11 -0.87 -1.03
CA GLY A 242 6.97 -2.02 -1.35
C GLY A 242 8.10 -2.20 -0.33
N ALA A 243 8.13 -1.39 0.73
CA ALA A 243 8.96 -1.67 1.88
C ALA A 243 8.56 -3.04 2.42
N VAL A 244 9.50 -3.97 2.47
CA VAL A 244 9.27 -5.27 3.10
C VAL A 244 9.13 -5.01 4.58
N TYR A 245 7.88 -4.99 5.07
CA TYR A 245 7.64 -5.00 6.51
C TYR A 245 8.15 -6.34 7.00
N ALA A 246 9.29 -6.31 7.70
CA ALA A 246 9.67 -7.43 8.53
C ALA A 246 8.41 -7.80 9.34
N PRO A 247 7.95 -9.07 9.29
CA PRO A 247 6.78 -9.47 10.05
C PRO A 247 6.98 -8.97 11.48
N LEU A 248 6.02 -8.18 11.98
CA LEU A 248 6.08 -7.66 13.34
C LEU A 248 6.42 -8.83 14.26
N PRO A 249 7.37 -8.68 15.21
CA PRO A 249 7.72 -9.73 16.15
C PRO A 249 6.51 -10.00 17.05
N GLY A 250 5.60 -10.84 16.56
CA GLY A 250 4.23 -10.92 17.06
C GLY A 250 3.47 -11.97 16.27
N ARG A 251 3.64 -13.22 16.68
CA ARG A 251 3.08 -14.43 16.07
C ARG A 251 3.72 -14.79 14.73
N VAL A 252 4.97 -15.24 14.83
CA VAL A 252 5.44 -16.32 13.97
C VAL A 252 4.34 -17.39 14.04
N VAL A 253 3.64 -17.64 12.93
CA VAL A 253 2.97 -18.93 12.75
C VAL A 253 4.12 -19.91 12.81
N SER A 254 4.36 -20.44 14.01
CA SER A 254 5.38 -21.45 14.24
C SER A 254 5.15 -22.47 13.14
N ARG A 255 6.11 -22.62 12.23
CA ARG A 255 6.22 -23.84 11.46
C ARG A 255 6.30 -24.92 12.54
N SER A 256 5.18 -25.58 12.82
CA SER A 256 5.23 -26.80 13.60
C SER A 256 6.10 -27.72 12.75
N THR A 257 7.33 -27.92 13.20
CA THR A 257 8.16 -29.01 12.69
C THR A 257 7.29 -30.26 12.83
N PRO A 258 7.02 -31.00 11.75
CA PRO A 258 6.26 -32.24 11.87
C PRO A 258 6.94 -33.13 12.92
N PRO A 259 6.19 -33.80 13.80
CA PRO A 259 6.77 -34.70 14.78
C PRO A 259 7.67 -35.70 14.06
N SER A 260 8.91 -35.85 14.54
CA SER A 260 9.82 -36.89 14.09
C SER A 260 9.12 -38.23 14.32
N VAL A 261 8.85 -38.94 13.23
CA VAL A 261 8.42 -40.33 13.28
C VAL A 261 9.66 -41.13 13.67
N ASP A 262 9.83 -41.37 14.98
CA ASP A 262 10.78 -42.38 15.44
C ASP A 262 10.29 -43.74 14.90
N SER A 263 11.20 -44.41 14.20
CA SER A 263 10.99 -45.69 13.50
C SER A 263 10.94 -46.86 14.46
#